data_AF-A0A7S2SGP2-F1
#
_entry.id   AF-A0A7S2SGP2-F1
#
_cell.length_a   1.000
_cell.length_b   1.000
_cell.length_c   1.000
_cell.angle_alpha   90.00
_cell.angle_beta   90.00
_cell.angle_gamma   90.00
#
_symmetry.space_group_name_H-M   'P 1'
#
loop_
_entity.id
_entity.type
_entity.pdbx_description
1 polymer ?
#
loop_
_entity_poly.entity_id
_entity_poly.type
_entity_poly.pdbx_seq_one_letter_code
_entity_poly.pdbx_strand_id
1 'polypeptide(L)'
;GRNLGYLSWTQTSKLVAGDQDQMDLFGNVVDIHNSAIAVGAMYASPDGWCSGGAYLFQNTVGDNWAQTRLSTVDNTQRDYLGISVALYGDYMIAGATGDDDMGLHSGSAYIYSVATNIVGSCRAKRTQTQGGWFGATKCRGSNPACYLLDNFATAFPNGLVIGSATRFATFSTVEELWQLSKGGAAEGLPASCDGGCTVEALAKKNNLVTQTIALALNVGFDSCSRGGCTSFCENCSGYSNPLLSSHILNDSSNCTGMSVGQILAEANCVLGGGSDC
;
A
#
# COMPACT_ATOMS: atom_id res chain seq x y z
N GLY A 1 35.54 19.26 -0.28
CA GLY A 1 34.49 18.67 -1.13
C GLY A 1 34.32 17.22 -0.71
N ARG A 2 33.09 16.78 -0.44
CA ARG A 2 32.81 15.35 -0.19
C ARG A 2 32.75 14.62 -1.53
N ASN A 3 33.54 13.57 -1.67
CA ASN A 3 33.48 12.63 -2.79
C ASN A 3 32.10 11.98 -2.79
N LEU A 4 31.25 12.31 -3.75
CA LEU A 4 30.03 11.57 -4.04
C LEU A 4 30.45 10.40 -4.95
N GLY A 5 30.35 9.17 -4.44
CA GLY A 5 30.53 7.97 -5.25
C GLY A 5 29.64 8.06 -6.49
N TYR A 6 30.19 7.72 -7.66
CA TYR A 6 29.52 7.86 -8.93
C TYR A 6 28.18 7.11 -8.92
N LEU A 7 27.08 7.85 -9.01
CA LEU A 7 25.76 7.29 -9.27
C LEU A 7 25.80 6.61 -10.64
N SER A 8 25.60 5.29 -10.67
CA SER A 8 25.44 4.55 -11.92
C SER A 8 23.96 4.46 -12.25
N TRP A 9 23.57 5.05 -13.38
CA TRP A 9 22.22 4.92 -13.92
C TRP A 9 22.14 3.66 -14.77
N THR A 10 21.18 2.79 -14.46
CA THR A 10 20.92 1.55 -15.21
C THR A 10 19.52 1.63 -15.80
N GLN A 11 19.40 1.40 -17.12
CA GLN A 11 18.10 1.27 -17.76
C GLN A 11 17.45 -0.07 -17.35
N THR A 12 16.30 -0.02 -16.69
CA THR A 12 15.56 -1.23 -16.27
C THR A 12 14.46 -1.63 -17.25
N SER A 13 13.89 -0.67 -17.98
CA SER A 13 12.79 -0.93 -18.92
C SER A 13 12.79 0.05 -20.09
N LYS A 14 12.15 -0.34 -21.20
CA LYS A 14 11.77 0.55 -22.30
C LYS A 14 10.26 0.42 -22.51
N LEU A 15 9.52 1.49 -22.23
CA LEU A 15 8.07 1.52 -22.44
C LEU A 15 7.80 1.87 -23.90
N VAL A 16 6.89 1.13 -24.52
CA VAL A 16 6.39 1.35 -25.88
C VAL A 16 4.88 1.20 -25.86
N ALA A 17 4.17 1.98 -26.68
CA ALA A 17 2.76 1.74 -26.89
C ALA A 17 2.57 0.44 -27.69
N GLY A 18 1.71 -0.46 -27.22
CA GLY A 18 1.39 -1.72 -27.90
C GLY A 18 0.74 -1.55 -29.27
N ASP A 19 0.17 -0.38 -29.54
CA ASP A 19 -0.45 0.06 -30.79
C ASP A 19 0.38 1.15 -31.51
N GLN A 20 1.66 1.31 -31.18
CA GLN A 20 2.53 2.32 -31.80
C GLN A 20 2.60 2.19 -33.33
N ASP A 21 2.56 3.33 -34.01
CA ASP A 21 2.76 3.46 -35.45
C ASP A 21 3.68 4.66 -35.79
N GLN A 22 3.97 4.81 -37.09
CA GLN A 22 4.83 5.86 -37.61
C GLN A 22 4.26 7.24 -37.28
N MET A 23 5.11 8.10 -36.73
CA MET A 23 4.80 9.50 -36.40
C MET A 23 3.78 9.71 -35.28
N ASP A 24 3.44 8.68 -34.48
CA ASP A 24 2.53 8.83 -33.33
C ASP A 24 3.06 9.79 -32.25
N LEU A 25 4.38 9.98 -32.22
CA LEU A 25 5.10 10.78 -31.23
C LEU A 25 4.85 10.31 -29.79
N PHE A 26 4.71 9.00 -29.59
CA PHE A 26 4.71 8.40 -28.27
C PHE A 26 5.97 8.81 -27.49
N GLY A 27 5.77 9.31 -26.26
CA GLY A 27 6.85 9.87 -25.44
C GLY A 27 7.08 11.37 -25.64
N ASN A 28 6.22 12.08 -26.37
CA ASN A 28 6.32 13.55 -26.52
C ASN A 28 6.18 14.28 -25.18
N VAL A 29 5.33 13.74 -24.30
CA VAL A 29 5.19 14.18 -22.90
C VAL A 29 5.21 12.95 -21.99
N VAL A 30 5.77 13.14 -20.80
CA VAL A 30 5.77 12.11 -19.75
C VAL A 30 5.53 12.75 -18.39
N ASP A 31 4.84 12.04 -17.52
CA ASP A 31 4.75 12.35 -16.09
C ASP A 31 4.81 11.06 -15.27
N ILE A 32 5.25 11.15 -14.02
CA ILE A 32 5.39 10.00 -13.13
C ILE A 32 4.85 10.35 -11.73
N HIS A 33 4.02 9.46 -11.21
CA HIS A 33 3.57 9.52 -9.82
C HIS A 33 3.59 8.12 -9.21
N ASN A 34 4.37 7.94 -8.14
CA ASN A 34 4.61 6.63 -7.53
C ASN A 34 5.10 5.59 -8.56
N SER A 35 4.37 4.50 -8.73
CA SER A 35 4.66 3.40 -9.67
C SER A 35 3.89 3.50 -10.99
N ALA A 36 3.34 4.68 -11.30
CA ALA A 36 2.57 4.93 -12.51
C ALA A 36 3.26 5.99 -13.37
N ILE A 37 3.36 5.72 -14.67
CA ILE A 37 3.92 6.62 -15.67
C ILE A 37 2.85 6.93 -16.72
N ALA A 38 2.60 8.21 -16.95
CA ALA A 38 1.75 8.69 -18.02
C ALA A 38 2.62 9.06 -19.22
N VAL A 39 2.19 8.70 -20.42
CA VAL A 39 2.89 8.99 -21.67
C VAL A 39 1.88 9.46 -22.72
N GLY A 40 2.17 10.59 -23.36
CA GLY A 40 1.38 11.08 -24.50
C GLY A 40 1.88 10.55 -25.84
N ALA A 41 0.99 10.53 -26.82
CA ALA A 41 1.25 10.28 -28.24
C ALA A 41 0.31 11.14 -29.08
N MET A 42 0.60 12.44 -29.18
CA MET A 42 -0.34 13.44 -29.71
C MET A 42 -0.77 13.22 -31.17
N TYR A 43 -0.03 12.43 -31.96
CA TYR A 43 -0.36 12.15 -33.36
C TYR A 43 -0.73 10.70 -33.63
N ALA A 44 -0.85 9.89 -32.57
CA ALA A 44 -1.44 8.57 -32.68
C ALA A 44 -2.82 8.68 -33.34
N SER A 45 -3.19 7.66 -34.12
CA SER A 45 -4.46 7.65 -34.84
C SER A 45 -5.41 6.50 -34.44
N PRO A 46 -5.59 6.19 -33.13
CA PRO A 46 -6.37 5.03 -32.72
C PRO A 46 -7.88 5.21 -32.96
N ASP A 47 -8.38 6.45 -32.96
CA ASP A 47 -9.81 6.76 -33.10
C ASP A 47 -10.12 7.68 -34.30
N GLY A 48 -9.08 8.05 -35.06
CA GLY A 48 -9.16 8.95 -36.21
C GLY A 48 -7.78 9.51 -36.53
N TRP A 49 -7.61 10.09 -37.72
CA TRP A 49 -6.30 10.63 -38.11
C TRP A 49 -5.82 11.72 -37.14
N CYS A 50 -4.69 11.49 -36.50
CA CYS A 50 -4.13 12.35 -35.45
C CYS A 50 -5.13 12.66 -34.31
N SER A 51 -5.99 11.72 -33.95
CA SER A 51 -6.84 11.86 -32.76
C SER A 51 -6.02 11.99 -31.46
N GLY A 52 -4.81 11.45 -31.47
CA GLY A 52 -3.92 11.41 -30.33
C GLY A 52 -4.25 10.25 -29.39
N GLY A 53 -3.30 9.94 -28.51
CA GLY A 53 -3.42 8.90 -27.50
C GLY A 53 -2.70 9.27 -26.21
N ALA A 54 -3.26 8.83 -25.09
CA ALA A 54 -2.63 8.93 -23.77
C ALA A 54 -2.57 7.54 -23.12
N TYR A 55 -1.43 7.22 -22.53
CA TYR A 55 -1.12 5.89 -22.04
C TYR A 55 -0.68 5.92 -20.58
N LEU A 56 -1.20 5.02 -19.78
CA LEU A 56 -0.80 4.79 -18.39
C LEU A 56 -0.04 3.47 -18.30
N PHE A 57 1.18 3.51 -17.77
CA PHE A 57 1.98 2.34 -17.46
C PHE A 57 2.05 2.15 -15.96
N GLN A 58 1.72 0.96 -15.47
CA GLN A 58 1.75 0.62 -14.04
C GLN A 58 2.71 -0.56 -13.82
N ASN A 59 3.62 -0.43 -12.86
CA ASN A 59 4.53 -1.53 -12.50
C ASN A 59 3.77 -2.59 -11.67
N THR A 60 3.65 -3.80 -12.20
CA THR A 60 2.86 -4.90 -11.62
C THR A 60 3.66 -5.92 -10.81
N VAL A 61 5.00 -5.75 -10.70
CA VAL A 61 6.04 -6.50 -9.95
C VAL A 61 7.21 -6.91 -10.87
N GLY A 62 8.45 -6.66 -10.45
CA GLY A 62 9.66 -7.15 -11.13
C GLY A 62 9.96 -6.47 -12.47
N ASP A 63 9.77 -5.14 -12.56
CA ASP A 63 9.92 -4.34 -13.78
C ASP A 63 8.98 -4.72 -14.93
N ASN A 64 7.86 -5.37 -14.61
CA ASN A 64 6.78 -5.63 -15.56
C ASN A 64 5.81 -4.44 -15.57
N TRP A 65 5.68 -3.78 -16.71
CA TRP A 65 4.81 -2.63 -16.88
C TRP A 65 3.54 -3.02 -17.65
N ALA A 66 2.38 -2.90 -17.00
CA ALA A 66 1.09 -3.05 -17.65
C ALA A 66 0.68 -1.71 -18.29
N GLN A 67 0.34 -1.74 -19.58
CA GLN A 67 -0.15 -0.59 -20.32
C GLN A 67 -1.67 -0.54 -20.30
N THR A 68 -2.23 0.65 -20.08
CA THR A 68 -3.61 1.01 -20.39
C THR A 68 -3.60 2.20 -21.33
N ARG A 69 -4.23 2.08 -22.50
CA ARG A 69 -4.55 3.25 -23.33
C ARG A 69 -5.83 3.88 -22.79
N LEU A 70 -5.81 5.19 -22.60
CA LEU A 70 -6.98 5.95 -22.20
C LEU A 70 -7.84 6.28 -23.42
N SER A 71 -9.14 6.05 -23.31
CA SER A 71 -10.11 6.34 -24.36
C SER A 71 -11.10 7.39 -23.86
N THR A 72 -11.39 8.39 -24.67
CA THR A 72 -12.56 9.27 -24.48
C THR A 72 -13.66 8.84 -25.47
N VAL A 73 -14.91 9.20 -25.17
CA VAL A 73 -16.07 8.79 -25.99
C VAL A 73 -16.17 9.64 -27.27
N ASP A 74 -15.56 10.81 -27.23
CA ASP A 74 -15.59 11.89 -28.21
C ASP A 74 -14.23 12.12 -28.89
N ASN A 75 -13.21 11.26 -28.67
CA ASN A 75 -11.92 11.42 -29.33
C ASN A 75 -12.08 11.23 -30.84
N THR A 76 -11.96 12.30 -31.61
CA THR A 76 -12.11 12.31 -33.05
C THR A 76 -10.85 12.81 -33.75
N GLN A 77 -10.93 12.95 -35.08
CA GLN A 77 -9.83 13.33 -35.93
C GLN A 77 -9.27 14.71 -35.54
N ARG A 78 -7.96 14.80 -35.31
CA ARG A 78 -7.22 16.03 -34.95
C ARG A 78 -7.51 16.62 -33.57
N ASP A 79 -8.04 15.85 -32.63
CA ASP A 79 -8.22 16.34 -31.26
C ASP A 79 -6.90 16.43 -30.48
N TYR A 80 -5.89 15.66 -30.90
CA TYR A 80 -4.55 15.63 -30.33
C TYR A 80 -4.53 15.24 -28.84
N LEU A 81 -5.36 14.28 -28.44
CA LEU A 81 -5.37 13.75 -27.09
C LEU A 81 -3.95 13.29 -26.67
N GLY A 82 -3.57 13.62 -25.43
CA GLY A 82 -2.23 13.31 -24.92
C GLY A 82 -1.15 14.28 -25.36
N ILE A 83 -1.50 15.43 -25.96
CA ILE A 83 -0.55 16.54 -26.16
C ILE A 83 0.04 17.07 -24.85
N SER A 84 -0.69 16.92 -23.74
CA SER A 84 -0.21 17.14 -22.38
C SER A 84 -0.78 16.06 -21.47
N VAL A 85 0.00 15.62 -20.47
CA VAL A 85 -0.47 14.71 -19.42
C VAL A 85 -0.04 15.20 -18.05
N ALA A 86 -0.82 14.87 -17.03
CA ALA A 86 -0.46 15.07 -15.63
C ALA A 86 -0.97 13.91 -14.77
N LEU A 87 -0.19 13.50 -13.78
CA LEU A 87 -0.53 12.50 -12.79
C LEU A 87 -0.52 13.08 -11.38
N TYR A 88 -1.58 12.81 -10.63
CA TYR A 88 -1.62 13.10 -9.20
C TYR A 88 -2.61 12.19 -8.47
N GLY A 89 -2.11 11.44 -7.47
CA GLY A 89 -2.92 10.44 -6.77
C GLY A 89 -3.49 9.39 -7.74
N ASP A 90 -4.81 9.22 -7.71
CA ASP A 90 -5.53 8.27 -8.58
C ASP A 90 -6.05 8.91 -9.89
N TYR A 91 -5.65 10.16 -10.17
CA TYR A 91 -6.09 10.90 -11.34
C TYR A 91 -4.96 11.03 -12.37
N MET A 92 -5.34 10.81 -13.63
CA MET A 92 -4.59 11.21 -14.81
C MET A 92 -5.40 12.25 -15.57
N ILE A 93 -4.76 13.32 -16.01
CA ILE A 93 -5.37 14.34 -16.86
C ILE A 93 -4.66 14.30 -18.21
N ALA A 94 -5.41 14.28 -19.31
CA ALA A 94 -4.86 14.41 -20.67
C ALA A 94 -5.51 15.60 -21.38
N GLY A 95 -4.71 16.45 -22.00
CA GLY A 95 -5.20 17.54 -22.84
C GLY A 95 -5.45 17.07 -24.27
N ALA A 96 -6.42 17.67 -24.94
CA ALA A 96 -6.71 17.53 -26.36
C ALA A 96 -6.98 18.93 -26.93
N THR A 97 -5.93 19.61 -27.40
CA THR A 97 -6.02 21.02 -27.82
C THR A 97 -6.78 21.23 -29.12
N GLY A 98 -6.99 20.16 -29.90
CA GLY A 98 -7.69 20.22 -31.18
C GLY A 98 -9.18 19.97 -31.09
N ASP A 99 -9.69 19.50 -29.94
CA ASP A 99 -11.12 19.22 -29.74
C ASP A 99 -11.98 20.44 -30.10
N ASP A 100 -13.01 20.21 -30.91
CA ASP A 100 -13.88 21.22 -31.48
C ASP A 100 -15.33 21.20 -31.00
N ASP A 101 -15.64 20.43 -29.94
CA ASP A 101 -16.98 20.29 -29.35
C ASP A 101 -17.63 21.64 -29.00
N MET A 102 -16.84 22.64 -28.60
CA MET A 102 -17.30 23.99 -28.24
C MET A 102 -16.82 25.07 -29.23
N GLY A 103 -16.40 24.68 -30.43
CA GLY A 103 -15.91 25.54 -31.49
C GLY A 103 -14.53 25.11 -31.99
N LEU A 104 -14.15 25.51 -33.20
CA LEU A 104 -12.92 25.06 -33.86
C LEU A 104 -11.69 25.14 -32.94
N HIS A 105 -11.11 23.98 -32.59
CA HIS A 105 -9.96 23.83 -31.69
C HIS A 105 -10.14 24.54 -30.35
N SER A 106 -11.36 24.50 -29.79
CA SER A 106 -11.67 25.02 -28.46
C SER A 106 -10.88 24.32 -27.34
N GLY A 107 -10.53 23.06 -27.59
CA GLY A 107 -9.72 22.21 -26.73
C GLY A 107 -10.47 21.68 -25.51
N SER A 108 -10.04 20.53 -25.04
CA SER A 108 -10.56 19.88 -23.84
C SER A 108 -9.46 19.33 -22.94
N ALA A 109 -9.82 19.09 -21.67
CA ALA A 109 -9.02 18.35 -20.72
C ALA A 109 -9.84 17.19 -20.16
N TYR A 110 -9.35 15.98 -20.37
CA TYR A 110 -10.01 14.75 -19.94
C TYR A 110 -9.39 14.26 -18.66
N ILE A 111 -10.22 14.10 -17.63
CA ILE A 111 -9.81 13.59 -16.33
C ILE A 111 -10.22 12.13 -16.25
N TYR A 112 -9.24 11.27 -16.05
CA TYR A 112 -9.41 9.84 -15.82
C TYR A 112 -9.07 9.58 -14.36
N SER A 113 -10.06 9.15 -13.60
CA SER A 113 -9.80 8.47 -12.34
C SER A 113 -9.58 6.99 -12.66
N VAL A 114 -8.53 6.39 -12.11
CA VAL A 114 -8.55 4.93 -11.97
C VAL A 114 -9.72 4.65 -11.02
N ALA A 115 -10.81 4.10 -11.56
CA ALA A 115 -11.78 3.40 -10.75
C ALA A 115 -11.05 2.20 -10.16
N THR A 116 -10.28 2.45 -9.10
CA THR A 116 -10.23 1.48 -8.03
C THR A 116 -11.69 1.15 -7.81
N ASN A 117 -12.06 -0.12 -7.90
CA ASN A 117 -13.34 -0.55 -7.37
C ASN A 117 -13.30 -0.27 -5.87
N ILE A 118 -13.43 1.01 -5.48
CA ILE A 118 -13.88 1.43 -4.17
C ILE A 118 -15.38 1.20 -4.17
N VAL A 119 -15.75 -0.06 -4.33
CA VAL A 119 -17.01 -0.53 -3.78
C VAL A 119 -16.72 -0.77 -2.31
N GLY A 120 -16.85 0.29 -1.52
CA GLY A 120 -16.99 0.23 -0.08
C GLY A 120 -15.81 0.79 0.70
N SER A 121 -16.08 1.83 1.49
CA SER A 121 -15.48 2.08 2.81
C SER A 121 -14.90 0.80 3.41
N CYS A 122 -13.67 0.79 3.94
CA CYS A 122 -13.04 -0.21 4.83
C CYS A 122 -13.87 -1.42 5.32
N ARG A 123 -14.55 -2.17 4.45
CA ARG A 123 -15.49 -3.25 4.83
C ARG A 123 -14.84 -4.62 4.71
N ALA A 124 -13.66 -4.68 4.09
CA ALA A 124 -12.80 -5.87 4.09
C ALA A 124 -11.52 -5.70 4.93
N LYS A 125 -11.13 -4.47 5.29
CA LYS A 125 -10.03 -4.21 6.22
C LYS A 125 -10.57 -3.52 7.47
N ARG A 126 -10.82 -4.31 8.51
CA ARG A 126 -11.10 -3.79 9.85
C ARG A 126 -9.79 -3.73 10.62
N THR A 127 -9.20 -2.56 10.74
CA THR A 127 -8.10 -2.36 11.70
C THR A 127 -8.70 -2.29 13.09
N GLN A 128 -8.35 -3.23 13.97
CA GLN A 128 -8.76 -3.15 15.36
C GLN A 128 -7.74 -2.30 16.11
N THR A 129 -8.24 -1.34 16.89
CA THR A 129 -7.40 -0.63 17.84
C THR A 129 -7.00 -1.59 18.96
N GLN A 130 -5.96 -1.25 19.72
CA GLN A 130 -5.58 -1.96 20.95
C GLN A 130 -6.79 -2.20 21.89
N GLY A 131 -7.78 -1.29 21.86
CA GLY A 131 -9.04 -1.45 22.57
C GLY A 131 -9.80 -2.74 22.25
N GLY A 132 -9.77 -3.17 21.00
CA GLY A 132 -10.50 -4.32 20.47
C GLY A 132 -9.86 -5.68 20.76
N TRP A 133 -8.53 -5.76 20.80
CA TRP A 133 -7.81 -7.02 21.04
C TRP A 133 -7.68 -7.36 22.53
N PHE A 134 -7.42 -6.36 23.37
CA PHE A 134 -7.08 -6.56 24.78
C PHE A 134 -8.30 -6.35 25.67
N GLY A 135 -8.58 -7.28 26.60
CA GLY A 135 -9.61 -7.13 27.63
C GLY A 135 -10.98 -7.74 27.32
N ALA A 136 -11.12 -8.47 26.21
CA ALA A 136 -12.32 -9.25 25.92
C ALA A 136 -12.09 -10.72 26.33
N THR A 137 -12.13 -11.00 27.63
CA THR A 137 -12.15 -12.38 28.19
C THR A 137 -13.40 -13.16 27.78
N LYS A 138 -14.37 -12.54 27.08
CA LYS A 138 -15.55 -13.18 26.53
C LYS A 138 -15.69 -12.85 25.04
N CYS A 139 -15.34 -13.83 24.21
CA CYS A 139 -15.75 -13.86 22.81
C CYS A 139 -17.28 -14.04 22.72
N ARG A 140 -17.96 -13.16 21.97
CA ARG A 140 -19.37 -13.31 21.56
C ARG A 140 -19.59 -12.68 20.18
N GLY A 141 -20.26 -13.40 19.29
CA GLY A 141 -20.61 -12.92 17.95
C GLY A 141 -19.38 -12.51 17.15
N SER A 142 -19.48 -11.44 16.36
CA SER A 142 -18.40 -10.96 15.48
C SER A 142 -17.41 -10.01 16.18
N ASN A 143 -17.16 -10.20 17.48
CA ASN A 143 -16.23 -9.35 18.22
C ASN A 143 -14.76 -9.70 17.91
N PRO A 144 -13.81 -8.76 18.10
CA PRO A 144 -12.41 -8.98 17.69
C PRO A 144 -11.72 -10.09 18.49
N ALA A 145 -12.15 -10.37 19.72
CA ALA A 145 -11.59 -11.48 20.50
C ALA A 145 -11.94 -12.85 19.92
N CYS A 146 -13.15 -13.03 19.36
CA CYS A 146 -13.48 -14.27 18.64
C CYS A 146 -12.56 -14.46 17.45
N TYR A 147 -12.38 -13.42 16.64
CA TYR A 147 -11.50 -13.50 15.49
C TYR A 147 -10.04 -13.79 15.89
N LEU A 148 -9.55 -13.15 16.95
CA LEU A 148 -8.23 -13.44 17.52
C LEU A 148 -8.11 -14.91 17.90
N LEU A 149 -9.05 -15.44 18.68
CA LEU A 149 -9.04 -16.84 19.13
C LEU A 149 -9.07 -17.82 17.95
N ASP A 150 -9.93 -17.59 16.97
CA ASP A 150 -10.15 -18.51 15.86
C ASP A 150 -8.97 -18.57 14.88
N ASN A 151 -8.16 -17.50 14.81
CA ASN A 151 -7.17 -17.33 13.74
C ASN A 151 -5.73 -17.21 14.24
N PHE A 152 -5.48 -16.99 15.54
CA PHE A 152 -4.13 -16.70 16.05
C PHE A 152 -3.12 -17.80 15.70
N ALA A 153 -3.43 -19.06 15.98
CA ALA A 153 -2.53 -20.17 15.70
C ALA A 153 -2.22 -20.33 14.21
N THR A 154 -3.18 -20.02 13.34
CA THR A 154 -2.97 -20.10 11.89
C THR A 154 -2.17 -18.91 11.35
N ALA A 155 -2.41 -17.71 11.89
CA ALA A 155 -1.66 -16.51 11.50
C ALA A 155 -0.23 -16.48 12.07
N PHE A 156 -0.04 -17.08 13.24
CA PHE A 156 1.21 -17.08 14.01
C PHE A 156 1.54 -18.51 14.47
N PRO A 157 1.88 -19.43 13.55
CA PRO A 157 2.10 -20.85 13.88
C PRO A 157 3.26 -21.10 14.86
N ASN A 158 4.20 -20.15 14.96
CA ASN A 158 5.32 -20.19 15.90
C ASN A 158 5.15 -19.20 17.07
N GLY A 159 3.94 -18.69 17.28
CA GLY A 159 3.67 -17.59 18.19
C GLY A 159 3.95 -16.21 17.57
N LEU A 160 3.40 -15.18 18.20
CA LEU A 160 3.65 -13.78 17.86
C LEU A 160 4.94 -13.33 18.55
N VAL A 161 5.85 -12.71 17.80
CA VAL A 161 7.10 -12.13 18.32
C VAL A 161 7.10 -10.63 18.12
N ILE A 162 7.52 -9.89 19.14
CA ILE A 162 7.81 -8.45 19.07
C ILE A 162 9.21 -8.16 19.61
N GLY A 163 9.84 -7.09 19.15
CA GLY A 163 11.21 -6.70 19.50
C GLY A 163 12.23 -7.00 18.39
N SER A 164 13.51 -6.90 18.72
CA SER A 164 14.64 -7.14 17.80
C SER A 164 15.10 -8.60 17.86
N ALA A 165 16.07 -8.97 17.04
CA ALA A 165 16.68 -10.30 17.07
C ALA A 165 17.38 -10.64 18.40
N THR A 166 17.83 -9.62 19.14
CA THR A 166 18.61 -9.75 20.38
C THR A 166 17.77 -9.56 21.64
N ARG A 167 16.69 -8.78 21.55
CA ARG A 167 15.77 -8.50 22.66
C ARG A 167 14.33 -8.56 22.17
N PHE A 168 13.63 -9.64 22.53
CA PHE A 168 12.28 -9.92 22.05
C PHE A 168 11.39 -10.55 23.13
N ALA A 169 10.09 -10.49 22.89
CA ALA A 169 9.08 -11.23 23.64
C ALA A 169 8.26 -12.10 22.70
N THR A 170 7.96 -13.32 23.14
CA THR A 170 7.15 -14.29 22.39
C THR A 170 5.84 -14.56 23.11
N PHE A 171 4.76 -14.57 22.33
CA PHE A 171 3.41 -14.92 22.76
C PHE A 171 2.96 -16.15 21.98
N SER A 172 2.98 -17.30 22.64
CA SER A 172 2.58 -18.59 22.08
C SER A 172 1.06 -18.78 22.12
N THR A 173 0.34 -18.11 23.02
CA THR A 173 -1.12 -18.22 23.13
C THR A 173 -1.83 -16.88 23.21
N VAL A 174 -3.14 -16.89 22.93
CA VAL A 174 -4.00 -15.69 23.04
C VAL A 174 -4.15 -15.27 24.50
N GLU A 175 -4.14 -16.22 25.44
CA GLU A 175 -4.25 -15.96 26.87
C GLU A 175 -3.07 -15.12 27.39
N GLU A 176 -1.87 -15.33 26.86
CA GLU A 176 -0.70 -14.51 27.19
C GLU A 176 -0.93 -13.05 26.77
N LEU A 177 -1.52 -12.82 25.60
CA LEU A 177 -1.86 -11.45 25.17
C LEU A 177 -2.81 -10.75 26.15
N TRP A 178 -3.73 -11.49 26.78
CA TRP A 178 -4.68 -10.93 27.74
C TRP A 178 -4.08 -10.62 29.12
N GLN A 179 -2.90 -11.13 29.43
CA GLN A 179 -2.17 -10.76 30.65
C GLN A 179 -1.59 -9.34 30.56
N LEU A 180 -1.47 -8.79 29.35
CA LEU A 180 -0.98 -7.45 29.12
C LEU A 180 -2.00 -6.38 29.56
N SER A 181 -1.53 -5.42 30.34
CA SER A 181 -2.34 -4.28 30.77
C SER A 181 -2.23 -3.10 29.79
N LYS A 182 -3.36 -2.49 29.44
CA LYS A 182 -3.42 -1.27 28.61
C LYS A 182 -2.84 -0.05 29.34
N GLY A 183 -2.26 0.87 28.58
CA GLY A 183 -1.73 2.15 29.10
C GLY A 183 -0.24 2.11 29.42
N GLY A 184 0.22 3.11 30.18
CA GLY A 184 1.61 3.22 30.65
C GLY A 184 2.48 4.09 29.73
N ALA A 185 3.74 4.26 30.11
CA ALA A 185 4.71 4.94 29.27
C ALA A 185 5.02 4.10 28.02
N ALA A 186 5.40 4.77 26.93
CA ALA A 186 5.98 4.09 25.78
C ALA A 186 7.45 3.80 26.10
N GLU A 187 7.79 2.53 26.28
CA GLU A 187 9.13 2.09 26.67
C GLU A 187 9.56 0.89 25.82
N GLY A 188 10.87 0.69 25.67
CA GLY A 188 11.42 -0.53 25.09
C GLY A 188 11.16 -1.76 25.98
N LEU A 189 11.45 -2.94 25.44
CA LEU A 189 11.45 -4.17 26.22
C LEU A 189 12.52 -4.09 27.33
N PRO A 190 12.26 -4.65 28.52
CA PRO A 190 13.25 -4.68 29.59
C PRO A 190 14.44 -5.55 29.22
N ALA A 191 15.60 -5.30 29.84
CA ALA A 191 16.81 -6.13 29.65
C ALA A 191 16.60 -7.61 30.03
N SER A 192 15.59 -7.93 30.85
CA SER A 192 15.17 -9.31 31.10
C SER A 192 14.63 -10.04 29.86
N CYS A 193 14.46 -9.33 28.75
CA CYS A 193 14.09 -9.89 27.44
C CYS A 193 15.27 -10.04 26.49
N ASP A 194 16.50 -9.81 26.95
CA ASP A 194 17.71 -10.17 26.20
C ASP A 194 17.76 -11.68 25.96
N GLY A 195 17.81 -12.10 24.70
CA GLY A 195 17.71 -13.51 24.30
C GLY A 195 16.29 -14.10 24.34
N GLY A 196 15.27 -13.29 24.64
CA GLY A 196 13.86 -13.68 24.65
C GLY A 196 13.24 -13.77 26.05
N CYS A 197 12.01 -13.29 26.19
CA CYS A 197 11.21 -13.42 27.41
C CYS A 197 9.76 -13.85 27.15
N THR A 198 9.09 -14.29 28.23
CA THR A 198 7.64 -14.55 28.27
C THR A 198 6.87 -13.32 28.75
N VAL A 199 5.55 -13.36 28.65
CA VAL A 199 4.66 -12.26 29.07
C VAL A 199 4.78 -11.89 30.56
N GLU A 200 5.17 -12.83 31.43
CA GLU A 200 5.36 -12.56 32.86
C GLU A 200 6.42 -11.47 33.11
N ALA A 201 7.44 -11.41 32.24
CA ALA A 201 8.48 -10.37 32.29
C ALA A 201 7.95 -8.98 31.86
N LEU A 202 6.78 -8.92 31.23
CA LEU A 202 6.16 -7.70 30.71
C LEU A 202 5.08 -7.13 31.63
N ALA A 203 5.02 -7.54 32.91
CA ALA A 203 3.97 -7.24 33.88
C ALA A 203 3.72 -5.73 34.18
N LYS A 204 4.40 -4.81 33.49
CA LYS A 204 4.16 -3.36 33.55
C LYS A 204 3.33 -2.90 32.35
N LYS A 205 2.45 -1.92 32.59
CA LYS A 205 1.74 -1.19 31.54
C LYS A 205 2.75 -0.53 30.58
N ASN A 206 2.72 -0.92 29.31
CA ASN A 206 3.59 -0.35 28.27
C ASN A 206 2.79 -0.09 26.98
N ASN A 207 2.69 1.18 26.60
CA ASN A 207 1.93 1.60 25.42
C ASN A 207 2.59 1.16 24.11
N LEU A 208 3.92 1.18 24.02
CA LEU A 208 4.63 0.82 22.80
C LEU A 208 4.50 -0.68 22.52
N VAL A 209 4.67 -1.52 23.55
CA VAL A 209 4.47 -2.98 23.45
C VAL A 209 3.08 -3.30 22.92
N THR A 210 2.06 -2.72 23.55
CA THR A 210 0.67 -3.05 23.24
C THR A 210 0.20 -2.49 21.90
N GLN A 211 0.71 -1.33 21.47
CA GLN A 211 0.48 -0.79 20.12
C GLN A 211 1.18 -1.62 19.05
N THR A 212 2.43 -2.05 19.31
CA THR A 212 3.18 -2.90 18.38
C THR A 212 2.52 -4.25 18.19
N ILE A 213 2.03 -4.88 19.27
CA ILE A 213 1.23 -6.11 19.18
C ILE A 213 -0.04 -5.88 18.38
N ALA A 214 -0.77 -4.80 18.66
CA ALA A 214 -1.99 -4.50 17.91
C ALA A 214 -1.70 -4.36 16.41
N LEU A 215 -0.61 -3.67 16.05
CA LEU A 215 -0.19 -3.53 14.65
C LEU A 215 0.22 -4.89 14.04
N ALA A 216 1.02 -5.68 14.75
CA ALA A 216 1.47 -6.99 14.31
C ALA A 216 0.30 -7.96 14.07
N LEU A 217 -0.70 -7.97 14.96
CA LEU A 217 -1.92 -8.75 14.80
C LEU A 217 -2.67 -8.34 13.52
N ASN A 218 -2.86 -7.03 13.30
CA ASN A 218 -3.55 -6.55 12.10
C ASN A 218 -2.80 -6.94 10.81
N VAL A 219 -1.46 -6.80 10.79
CA VAL A 219 -0.63 -7.18 9.64
C VAL A 219 -0.63 -8.69 9.39
N GLY A 220 -0.47 -9.50 10.45
CA GLY A 220 -0.45 -10.95 10.36
C GLY A 220 -1.79 -11.52 9.91
N PHE A 221 -2.90 -11.01 10.43
CA PHE A 221 -4.22 -11.47 10.00
C PHE A 221 -4.58 -11.02 8.57
N ASP A 222 -4.21 -9.81 8.14
CA ASP A 222 -4.38 -9.40 6.74
C ASP A 222 -3.63 -10.35 5.80
N SER A 223 -2.40 -10.74 6.15
CA SER A 223 -1.64 -11.75 5.40
C SER A 223 -2.31 -13.12 5.42
N CYS A 224 -2.73 -13.59 6.59
CA CYS A 224 -3.33 -14.91 6.76
C CYS A 224 -4.71 -15.05 6.08
N SER A 225 -5.46 -13.95 5.97
CA SER A 225 -6.79 -13.92 5.33
C SER A 225 -6.79 -14.30 3.84
N ARG A 226 -5.61 -14.39 3.21
CA ARG A 226 -5.44 -14.79 1.81
C ARG A 226 -5.46 -16.31 1.56
N GLY A 227 -5.74 -17.13 2.57
CA GLY A 227 -5.93 -18.57 2.36
C GLY A 227 -5.71 -19.45 3.58
N GLY A 228 -5.21 -18.91 4.70
CA GLY A 228 -4.99 -19.66 5.94
C GLY A 228 -6.03 -19.39 7.02
N CYS A 229 -6.43 -18.14 7.18
CA CYS A 229 -7.38 -17.71 8.21
C CYS A 229 -8.79 -17.57 7.63
N THR A 230 -9.79 -17.66 8.51
CA THR A 230 -11.15 -17.21 8.16
C THR A 230 -11.06 -15.78 7.65
N SER A 231 -11.58 -15.52 6.46
CA SER A 231 -11.44 -14.21 5.83
C SER A 231 -12.19 -13.18 6.67
N PHE A 232 -11.56 -12.04 6.95
CA PHE A 232 -12.22 -10.88 7.58
C PHE A 232 -13.40 -10.33 6.75
N CYS A 233 -13.48 -10.75 5.51
CA CYS A 233 -14.52 -10.42 4.55
C CYS A 233 -15.27 -11.69 4.18
N GLU A 234 -16.59 -11.68 4.37
CA GLU A 234 -17.47 -12.58 3.64
C GLU A 234 -17.39 -12.20 2.14
N ASN A 235 -17.09 -13.16 1.27
CA ASN A 235 -17.03 -13.00 -0.20
C ASN A 235 -15.82 -12.24 -0.78
N CYS A 236 -14.60 -12.49 -0.27
CA CYS A 236 -13.37 -11.92 -0.83
C CYS A 236 -12.80 -12.62 -2.08
N SER A 237 -13.52 -13.56 -2.69
CA SER A 237 -13.11 -14.19 -3.95
C SER A 237 -13.09 -13.14 -5.07
N GLY A 238 -11.90 -12.68 -5.46
CA GLY A 238 -11.69 -11.74 -6.57
C GLY A 238 -11.01 -10.41 -6.23
N TYR A 239 -10.63 -10.16 -4.96
CA TYR A 239 -9.94 -8.93 -4.59
C TYR A 239 -8.41 -9.10 -4.62
N SER A 240 -7.74 -8.31 -5.45
CA SER A 240 -6.28 -8.16 -5.50
C SER A 240 -5.79 -6.96 -4.67
N ASN A 241 -6.38 -6.72 -3.50
CA ASN A 241 -5.95 -5.62 -2.64
C ASN A 241 -4.51 -5.85 -2.14
N PRO A 242 -3.63 -4.83 -2.17
CA PRO A 242 -2.29 -4.94 -1.59
C PRO A 242 -2.36 -5.31 -0.10
N LEU A 243 -1.33 -5.99 0.40
CA LEU A 243 -1.24 -6.34 1.81
C LEU A 243 -1.25 -5.07 2.66
N LEU A 244 -1.78 -5.16 3.88
CA LEU A 244 -1.72 -4.07 4.84
C LEU A 244 -0.26 -3.67 5.06
N SER A 245 0.66 -4.63 5.13
CA SER A 245 2.10 -4.38 5.24
C SER A 245 2.68 -3.51 4.11
N SER A 246 2.11 -3.55 2.90
CA SER A 246 2.58 -2.74 1.77
C SER A 246 1.86 -1.40 1.63
N HIS A 247 0.89 -1.08 2.50
CA HIS A 247 0.20 0.20 2.46
C HIS A 247 1.12 1.34 2.92
N ILE A 248 1.23 2.41 2.13
CA ILE A 248 2.03 3.61 2.42
C ILE A 248 1.17 4.64 3.13
N LEU A 249 1.66 5.19 4.26
CA LEU A 249 0.97 6.25 4.98
C LEU A 249 1.18 7.62 4.34
N ASN A 250 0.10 8.38 4.27
CA ASN A 250 0.08 9.75 3.77
C ASN A 250 -0.78 10.63 4.68
N ASP A 251 -0.34 10.80 5.93
CA ASP A 251 -1.15 11.39 7.02
C ASP A 251 -0.46 12.54 7.76
N SER A 252 0.56 13.17 7.16
CA SER A 252 1.36 14.28 7.73
C SER A 252 2.09 13.94 9.04
N SER A 253 2.07 12.67 9.47
CA SER A 253 2.85 12.19 10.60
C SER A 253 4.34 12.04 10.25
N ASN A 254 5.17 11.80 11.26
CA ASN A 254 6.58 11.43 11.06
C ASN A 254 6.77 10.11 10.30
N CYS A 255 5.70 9.32 10.15
CA CYS A 255 5.70 8.05 9.41
C CYS A 255 5.19 8.22 7.97
N THR A 256 4.90 9.45 7.52
CA THR A 256 4.48 9.72 6.14
C THR A 256 5.52 9.18 5.14
N GLY A 257 5.07 8.46 4.12
CA GLY A 257 5.92 7.83 3.12
C GLY A 257 6.46 6.45 3.52
N MET A 258 6.30 6.02 4.77
CA MET A 258 6.63 4.65 5.19
C MET A 258 5.48 3.69 4.91
N SER A 259 5.81 2.44 4.60
CA SER A 259 4.83 1.36 4.61
C SER A 259 4.46 0.96 6.03
N VAL A 260 3.26 0.41 6.23
CA VAL A 260 2.84 -0.16 7.52
C VAL A 260 3.82 -1.25 7.99
N GLY A 261 4.39 -2.03 7.06
CA GLY A 261 5.42 -3.01 7.36
C GLY A 261 6.72 -2.39 7.85
N GLN A 262 7.16 -1.28 7.25
CA GLN A 262 8.33 -0.52 7.72
C GLN A 262 8.09 0.08 9.11
N ILE A 263 6.88 0.56 9.39
CA ILE A 263 6.54 1.09 10.72
C ILE A 263 6.51 -0.03 11.76
N LEU A 264 5.99 -1.21 11.40
CA LEU A 264 6.04 -2.36 12.29
C LEU A 264 7.48 -2.79 12.55
N ALA A 265 8.36 -2.76 11.55
CA ALA A 265 9.78 -3.04 11.71
C ALA A 265 10.46 -2.01 12.62
N GLU A 266 10.19 -0.72 12.43
CA GLU A 266 10.70 0.37 13.26
C GLU A 266 10.20 0.24 14.71
N ALA A 267 8.93 -0.06 14.93
CA ALA A 267 8.38 -0.26 16.27
C ALA A 267 9.06 -1.44 17.00
N ASN A 268 9.28 -2.55 16.29
CA ASN A 268 10.04 -3.69 16.80
C ASN A 268 11.51 -3.35 17.08
N CYS A 269 12.11 -2.52 16.24
CA CYS A 269 13.45 -2.01 16.43
C CYS A 269 13.58 -1.22 17.74
N VAL A 270 12.71 -0.22 17.92
CA VAL A 270 12.67 0.61 19.13
C VAL A 270 12.38 -0.23 20.36
N LEU A 271 11.48 -1.22 20.27
CA LEU A 271 11.23 -2.17 21.35
C LEU A 271 12.47 -2.96 21.75
N GLY A 272 13.28 -3.41 20.78
CA GLY A 272 14.52 -4.14 21.02
C GLY A 272 15.67 -3.30 21.58
N GLY A 273 15.52 -1.97 21.66
CA GLY A 273 16.56 -1.05 22.14
C GLY A 273 17.27 -0.26 21.03
N GLY A 274 16.82 -0.36 19.78
CA GLY A 274 17.23 0.51 18.67
C GLY A 274 18.66 0.30 18.13
N SER A 275 19.43 -0.65 18.68
CA SER A 275 20.84 -0.88 18.29
C SER A 275 21.05 -2.00 17.27
N ASP A 276 20.03 -2.83 17.03
CA ASP A 276 20.14 -4.09 16.26
C ASP A 276 19.20 -4.13 15.04
N CYS A 277 18.97 -2.96 14.48
CA CYS A 277 18.12 -2.64 13.34
C CYS A 277 18.63 -1.31 12.75
#